data_AF-A0A6G3S6Y9-F1
#
_entry.id   AF-A0A6G3S6Y9-F1
#
_cell.length_a   1.000
_cell.length_b   1.000
_cell.length_c   1.000
_cell.angle_alpha   90.00
_cell.angle_beta   90.00
_cell.angle_gamma   90.00
#
_symmetry.space_group_name_H-M   'P 1'
#
loop_
_entity.id
_entity.type
_entity.pdbx_description
1 polymer ?
#
loop_
_entity_poly.entity_id
_entity_poly.type
_entity_poly.pdbx_seq_one_letter_code
_entity_poly.pdbx_strand_id
1 'polypeptide(L)' 'AMDPQQRLLLEASWEALEGAGLDPFALKGADVGVFSGVSGQGYGTGTIAPEVEGFAGTGLASSVASGRVSYV' A
#
# COMPACT_ATOMS: atom_id res chain seq x y z
N ALA A 1 4.17 -7.04 10.35
CA ALA A 1 5.17 -6.58 9.36
C ALA A 1 4.46 -6.27 8.05
N MET A 2 4.93 -5.29 7.25
CA MET A 2 4.30 -4.88 5.98
C MET A 2 4.95 -5.62 4.80
N ASP A 3 4.13 -6.10 3.86
CA ASP A 3 4.60 -6.66 2.58
C ASP A 3 5.47 -5.62 1.83
N PRO A 4 6.72 -5.95 1.47
CA PRO A 4 7.58 -5.09 0.67
C PRO A 4 6.93 -4.58 -0.62
N GLN A 5 6.05 -5.34 -1.26
CA GLN A 5 5.31 -4.90 -2.44
C GLN A 5 4.42 -3.70 -2.15
N GLN A 6 3.83 -3.63 -0.94
CA GLN A 6 3.02 -2.48 -0.52
C GLN A 6 3.88 -1.24 -0.28
N ARG A 7 5.14 -1.39 0.17
CA ARG A 7 6.06 -0.26 0.32
C ARG A 7 6.49 0.30 -1.03
N LEU A 8 6.90 -0.58 -1.94
CA LEU A 8 7.27 -0.19 -3.30
C LEU A 8 6.09 0.47 -4.02
N LEU A 9 4.86 0.00 -3.79
CA LEU A 9 3.68 0.63 -4.35
C LEU A 9 3.48 2.06 -3.83
N LEU A 10 3.73 2.33 -2.55
CA LEU A 10 3.64 3.68 -1.97
C LEU A 10 4.69 4.61 -2.59
N GLU A 11 5.94 4.16 -2.68
CA GLU A 11 7.05 4.93 -3.28
C GLU A 11 6.78 5.22 -4.76
N ALA A 12 6.41 4.21 -5.55
CA ALA A 12 6.13 4.39 -6.97
C ALA A 12 4.89 5.28 -7.22
N SER A 13 3.88 5.24 -6.34
CA SER A 13 2.71 6.12 -6.45
C SER A 13 3.11 7.58 -6.21
N TRP A 14 3.97 7.83 -5.22
CA TRP A 14 4.51 9.16 -4.96
C TRP A 14 5.32 9.69 -6.16
N GLU A 15 6.27 8.90 -6.64
CA GLU A 15 7.09 9.24 -7.81
C GLU A 15 6.24 9.48 -9.07
N ALA A 16 5.16 8.72 -9.26
CA ALA A 16 4.26 8.90 -10.38
C ALA A 16 3.49 10.24 -10.31
N LEU A 17 3.06 10.65 -9.12
CA LEU A 17 2.41 11.95 -8.92
C LEU A 17 3.39 13.11 -9.15
N GLU A 18 4.61 13.02 -8.60
CA GLU A 18 5.66 14.02 -8.82
C GLU A 18 6.05 14.11 -10.29
N GLY A 19 6.20 12.96 -10.96
CA GLY A 19 6.49 12.89 -12.39
C GLY A 19 5.39 13.50 -13.26
N ALA A 20 4.14 13.49 -12.79
CA ALA A 20 3.01 14.18 -13.42
C ALA A 20 2.92 15.68 -13.07
N GLY A 21 3.80 16.17 -12.19
CA GLY A 21 3.77 17.56 -11.70
C GLY A 21 2.61 17.85 -10.74
N LEU A 22 2.03 16.81 -10.12
CA LEU A 22 0.95 16.95 -9.14
C LEU A 22 1.55 17.05 -7.74
N ASP A 23 1.03 17.97 -6.93
CA ASP A 23 1.26 17.98 -5.48
C ASP A 23 0.36 16.90 -4.83
N PRO A 24 0.92 15.81 -4.28
CA PRO A 24 0.12 14.76 -3.66
C PRO A 24 -0.74 15.28 -2.51
N PHE A 25 -0.27 16.29 -1.76
CA PHE A 25 -1.02 16.85 -0.65
C PHE A 25 -2.24 17.65 -1.09
N ALA A 26 -2.24 18.19 -2.33
CA ALA A 26 -3.38 18.88 -2.90
C ALA A 26 -4.54 17.94 -3.25
N LEU A 27 -4.29 16.62 -3.37
CA LEU A 27 -5.33 15.61 -3.63
C LEU A 27 -6.08 15.19 -2.36
N LYS A 28 -5.60 15.58 -1.18
CA LYS A 28 -6.22 15.21 0.09
C LYS A 28 -7.64 15.77 0.20
N GLY A 29 -8.61 14.88 0.35
CA GLY A 29 -10.03 15.24 0.43
C GLY A 29 -10.71 15.49 -0.92
N ALA A 30 -10.00 15.32 -2.03
CA ALA A 30 -10.59 15.30 -3.36
C ALA A 30 -11.22 13.92 -3.65
N ASP A 31 -12.16 13.89 -4.60
CA ASP A 31 -12.81 12.65 -5.04
C ASP A 31 -11.90 11.89 -6.02
N VAL A 32 -10.89 11.21 -5.48
CA VAL A 32 -9.87 10.46 -6.21
C VAL A 32 -9.89 9.00 -5.79
N GLY A 33 -10.07 8.10 -6.75
CA GLY A 33 -10.02 6.65 -6.53
C GLY A 33 -8.63 6.06 -6.79
N VAL A 34 -8.26 5.03 -6.03
CA VAL A 34 -7.05 4.23 -6.27
C VAL A 34 -7.43 2.80 -6.64
N PHE A 35 -6.87 2.31 -7.74
CA PHE A 35 -7.05 0.95 -8.22
C PHE A 35 -5.68 0.30 -8.38
N SER A 36 -5.47 -0.88 -7.79
CA SER A 36 -4.23 -1.64 -7.91
C SER A 36 -4.51 -3.09 -8.28
N GLY A 37 -3.76 -3.59 -9.27
CA GLY A 37 -3.72 -5.00 -9.59
C GLY A 37 -2.58 -5.65 -8.83
N VAL A 38 -2.89 -6.55 -7.90
CA VAL A 38 -1.88 -7.28 -7.11
C VAL A 38 -2.08 -8.78 -7.33
N SER A 39 -1.01 -9.46 -7.72
CA SER A 39 -0.99 -10.91 -7.89
C SER A 39 0.30 -11.47 -7.27
N GLY A 40 0.21 -12.69 -6.71
CA GLY A 40 1.33 -13.29 -6.00
C GLY A 40 1.58 -12.64 -4.63
N GLN A 41 1.10 -13.30 -3.58
CA GLN A 41 1.42 -12.92 -2.21
C GLN A 41 2.27 -14.04 -1.60
N GLY A 42 3.54 -13.74 -1.34
CA GLY A 42 4.49 -14.69 -0.74
C GLY A 42 5.13 -14.16 0.54
N TYR A 43 4.99 -12.87 0.83
CA TYR A 43 5.51 -12.31 2.07
C TYR A 43 4.60 -12.69 3.24
N GLY A 44 5.18 -13.20 4.33
CA GLY A 44 4.39 -13.66 5.48
C GLY A 44 3.62 -14.97 5.24
N THR A 45 3.85 -15.68 4.13
CA THR A 45 3.32 -17.04 3.95
C THR A 45 4.11 -18.00 4.85
N GLY A 46 3.58 -18.25 6.05
CA GLY A 46 4.22 -19.08 7.07
C GLY A 46 3.68 -18.75 8.47
N THR A 47 4.29 -19.32 9.50
CA THR A 47 3.94 -18.97 10.89
C THR A 47 4.26 -17.50 11.12
N ILE A 48 3.23 -16.72 11.43
CA ILE A 48 3.40 -15.33 11.81
C ILE A 48 3.95 -15.29 13.23
N ALA A 49 5.03 -14.55 13.45
CA ALA A 49 5.59 -14.39 14.80
C ALA A 49 4.54 -13.71 15.71
N PRO A 50 4.34 -14.18 16.95
CA PRO A 50 3.33 -13.64 17.86
C PRO A 50 3.44 -12.12 18.03
N GLU A 51 4.66 -11.58 17.98
CA GLU A 51 4.95 -10.16 18.13
C GLU A 51 4.38 -9.29 16.99
N VAL A 52 4.08 -9.88 15.82
CA VAL A 52 3.59 -9.17 14.63
C VAL A 52 2.21 -9.61 14.17
N GLU A 53 1.57 -10.54 14.88
CA GLU A 53 0.26 -11.10 14.55
C GLU A 53 -0.82 -10.03 14.44
N GLY A 54 -0.86 -9.07 15.37
CA GLY A 54 -1.82 -7.94 15.34
C GLY A 54 -1.71 -7.05 14.10
N PHE A 55 -0.59 -7.11 13.37
CA PHE A 55 -0.38 -6.35 12.14
C PHE A 55 -0.50 -7.20 10.87
N ALA A 56 -0.75 -8.50 10.98
CA ALA A 56 -0.79 -9.41 9.84
C ALA A 56 -1.90 -9.03 8.84
N GLY A 57 -3.10 -8.72 9.34
CA GLY A 57 -4.26 -8.39 8.50
C GLY A 57 -4.00 -7.16 7.62
N THR A 58 -3.49 -6.07 8.20
CA THR A 58 -3.18 -4.84 7.45
C THR A 58 -1.83 -4.89 6.73
N GLY A 59 -0.94 -5.78 7.14
CA GLY A 59 0.40 -5.91 6.56
C GLY A 59 0.47 -6.77 5.31
N LEU A 60 -0.47 -7.71 5.15
CA LEU A 60 -0.38 -8.78 4.14
C LEU A 60 -1.57 -8.87 3.19
N ALA A 61 -2.77 -8.40 3.55
CA ALA A 61 -3.95 -8.56 2.69
C ALA A 61 -3.85 -7.73 1.40
N SER A 62 -4.13 -8.33 0.22
CA SER A 62 -4.07 -7.64 -1.08
C SER A 62 -4.95 -6.39 -1.13
N SER A 63 -6.14 -6.44 -0.51
CA SER A 63 -7.10 -5.34 -0.51
C SER A 63 -6.57 -4.08 0.19
N VAL A 64 -5.56 -4.22 1.04
CA VAL A 64 -4.97 -3.10 1.78
C VAL A 64 -4.00 -2.31 0.90
N ALA A 65 -3.54 -2.85 -0.22
CA ALA A 65 -2.59 -2.18 -1.10
C ALA A 65 -3.15 -0.85 -1.67
N SER A 66 -4.36 -0.87 -2.26
CA SER A 66 -5.01 0.36 -2.74
C SER A 66 -5.39 1.28 -1.59
N GLY A 67 -5.94 0.73 -0.50
CA GLY A 67 -6.35 1.51 0.67
C GLY A 67 -5.18 2.26 1.35
N ARG A 68 -3.96 1.70 1.33
CA ARG A 68 -2.77 2.38 1.85
C ARG A 68 -2.39 3.62 1.05
N VAL A 69 -2.43 3.53 -0.28
CA VAL A 69 -2.17 4.68 -1.16
C VAL A 69 -3.28 5.72 -1.02
N SER A 70 -4.55 5.30 -0.90
CA SER A 70 -5.66 6.23 -0.68
C SER A 70 -5.65 6.93 0.68
N TYR A 71 -4.98 6.35 1.67
CA TYR A 71 -4.98 6.86 3.05
C TYR A 71 -3.90 7.93 3.31
N VAL A 72 -2.74 7.81 2.64
CA VAL A 72 -1.59 8.71 2.84
C VAL A 72 -1.76 10.01 2.07
#